data_AF-A0A9J6EBT6-F1
#
_entry.id   AF-A0A9J6EBT6-F1
#
_cell.length_a   1.000
_cell.length_b   1.000
_cell.length_c   1.000
_cell.angle_alpha   90.00
_cell.angle_beta   90.00
_cell.angle_gamma   90.00
#
_symmetry.space_group_name_H-M   'P 1'
#
loop_
_entity.id
_entity.type
_entity.pdbx_description
1 polymer ?
#
loop_
_entity_poly.entity_id
_entity_poly.type
_entity_poly.pdbx_seq_one_letter_code
_entity_poly.pdbx_strand_id
1 'polypeptide(L)'
;MVEGVGYAAAVMSFWLNSYYIVVLAWSLYYIYSALSSDVPWRSCDNWWNTQNCRSEYEPYNCSAQLRACPDPKLIRSPVKEYWE
;
A
#
# COMPACT_ATOMS: atom_id res chain seq x y z
N MET A 1 10.00 42.42 15.33
CA MET A 1 10.39 41.20 14.58
C MET A 1 9.64 39.98 15.11
N VAL A 2 8.31 40.00 15.10
CA VAL A 2 7.49 38.87 15.62
C VAL A 2 6.30 38.53 14.73
N GLU A 3 5.86 39.44 13.86
CA GLU A 3 4.70 39.20 12.99
C GLU A 3 4.95 38.09 11.96
N GLY A 4 6.18 37.99 11.42
CA GLY A 4 6.54 36.94 10.45
C GLY A 4 6.49 35.52 11.02
N VAL A 5 6.66 35.36 12.34
CA VAL A 5 6.58 34.05 13.01
C VAL A 5 5.13 33.55 13.04
N GLY A 6 4.16 34.45 13.20
CA GLY A 6 2.73 34.10 13.15
C GLY A 6 2.29 33.61 11.77
N TYR A 7 2.72 34.30 10.70
CA TYR A 7 2.43 33.87 9.33
C TYR A 7 3.10 32.53 8.98
N ALA A 8 4.36 32.34 9.37
CA ALA A 8 5.06 31.07 9.17
C ALA A 8 4.36 29.91 9.90
N ALA A 9 3.94 30.13 11.15
CA ALA A 9 3.20 29.13 11.92
C ALA A 9 1.86 28.77 11.27
N ALA A 10 1.10 29.76 10.78
CA ALA A 10 -0.17 29.52 10.10
C ALA A 10 -0.02 28.69 8.81
N VAL A 11 1.00 28.98 7.99
CA VAL A 11 1.30 28.21 6.77
C VAL A 11 1.71 26.77 7.11
N MET A 12 2.57 26.59 8.11
CA MET A 12 2.97 25.25 8.57
C MET A 12 1.78 24.45 9.11
N SER A 13 0.91 25.09 9.90
CA SER A 13 -0.32 24.45 10.38
C SER A 13 -1.27 24.06 9.25
N PHE A 14 -1.40 24.87 8.21
CA PHE A 14 -2.22 24.54 7.04
C PHE A 14 -1.69 23.30 6.31
N TRP A 15 -0.38 23.25 6.04
CA TRP A 15 0.25 22.09 5.40
C TRP A 15 0.09 20.82 6.25
N LEU A 16 0.36 20.93 7.55
CA LEU A 16 0.25 19.81 8.48
C LEU A 16 -1.20 19.26 8.52
N ASN A 17 -2.20 20.15 8.61
CA ASN A 17 -3.61 19.74 8.60
C ASN A 17 -3.98 19.04 7.28
N SER A 18 -3.57 19.57 6.14
CA SER A 18 -3.88 18.96 4.84
C SER A 18 -3.26 17.56 4.71
N TYR A 19 -1.99 17.40 5.12
CA TYR A 19 -1.31 16.11 5.13
C TYR A 19 -1.99 15.10 6.06
N TYR A 20 -2.36 15.53 7.28
CA TYR A 20 -3.05 14.65 8.22
C TYR A 20 -4.43 14.20 7.71
N ILE A 21 -5.20 15.10 7.09
CA ILE A 21 -6.51 14.75 6.51
C ILE A 21 -6.34 13.68 5.43
N VAL A 22 -5.32 13.79 4.57
CA VAL A 22 -5.04 12.78 3.54
C VAL A 22 -4.71 11.42 4.16
N VAL A 23 -3.84 11.37 5.17
CA VAL A 23 -3.48 10.11 5.87
C VAL A 23 -4.69 9.49 6.57
N LEU A 24 -5.54 10.32 7.20
CA LEU A 24 -6.78 9.86 7.83
C LEU A 24 -7.78 9.33 6.80
N ALA A 25 -7.92 9.99 5.65
CA ALA A 25 -8.78 9.53 4.56
C ALA A 25 -8.35 8.14 4.05
N TRP A 26 -7.05 7.94 3.83
CA TRP A 26 -6.52 6.61 3.49
C TRP A 26 -6.83 5.58 4.57
N SER A 27 -6.60 5.93 5.84
CA SER A 27 -6.87 5.02 6.97
C SER A 27 -8.34 4.61 7.05
N LEU A 28 -9.27 5.55 6.84
CA LEU A 28 -10.71 5.27 6.79
C LEU A 28 -11.09 4.40 5.58
N TYR A 29 -10.44 4.59 4.42
CA TYR A 29 -10.63 3.75 3.24
C TYR A 29 -10.24 2.29 3.53
N TYR A 30 -9.10 2.05 4.18
CA TYR A 30 -8.71 0.70 4.60
C TYR A 30 -9.68 0.09 5.60
N ILE A 31 -10.16 0.85 6.59
CA ILE A 31 -11.13 0.37 7.57
C ILE A 31 -12.45 -0.01 6.89
N TYR A 32 -12.97 0.85 6.03
CA TYR A 32 -14.20 0.58 5.29
C TYR A 32 -14.06 -0.66 4.39
N SER A 33 -12.94 -0.78 3.70
CA SER A 33 -12.66 -1.94 2.85
C SER A 33 -12.55 -3.22 3.69
N ALA A 34 -12.00 -3.16 4.90
CA ALA A 34 -11.89 -4.31 5.81
C ALA A 34 -13.25 -4.80 6.36
N LEU A 35 -14.30 -3.98 6.29
CA LEU A 35 -15.68 -4.41 6.61
C LEU A 35 -16.34 -5.17 5.45
N SER A 36 -15.78 -5.09 4.24
CA SER A 36 -16.25 -5.84 3.08
C SER A 36 -15.81 -7.30 3.16
N SER A 37 -16.57 -8.21 2.55
CA SER A 37 -16.28 -9.65 2.58
C SER A 37 -14.95 -10.00 1.89
N ASP A 38 -14.63 -9.30 0.79
CA ASP A 38 -13.38 -9.45 0.06
C ASP A 38 -12.85 -8.08 -0.33
N VAL A 39 -11.58 -7.82 0.01
CA VAL A 39 -10.86 -6.61 -0.37
C VAL A 39 -10.20 -6.80 -1.74
N PRO A 40 -10.11 -5.75 -2.58
CA PRO A 40 -9.60 -5.91 -3.94
C PRO A 40 -8.13 -6.35 -3.98
N TRP A 41 -7.32 -5.93 -3.00
CA TRP A 41 -5.92 -6.34 -2.85
C TRP A 41 -5.71 -7.66 -2.10
N ARG A 42 -6.76 -8.48 -1.95
CA ARG A 42 -6.65 -9.78 -1.29
C ARG A 42 -5.89 -10.80 -2.16
N SER A 43 -6.15 -10.79 -3.46
CA SER A 43 -5.68 -11.80 -4.40
C SER A 43 -4.90 -11.19 -5.56
N CYS A 44 -4.11 -12.03 -6.21
CA CYS A 44 -3.38 -11.67 -7.42
C CYS A 44 -4.24 -11.78 -8.70
N ASP A 45 -5.53 -12.10 -8.58
CA ASP A 45 -6.44 -12.32 -9.72
C ASP A 45 -7.17 -11.02 -10.12
N ASN A 46 -6.40 -9.98 -10.42
CA ASN A 46 -6.92 -8.68 -10.83
C ASN A 46 -6.15 -8.15 -12.04
N TRP A 47 -6.79 -7.28 -12.81
CA TRP A 47 -6.23 -6.76 -14.07
C TRP A 47 -4.98 -5.88 -13.90
N TRP A 48 -4.75 -5.32 -12.71
CA TRP A 48 -3.57 -4.52 -12.39
C TRP A 48 -2.36 -5.37 -11.95
N ASN A 49 -2.56 -6.66 -11.64
CA ASN A 49 -1.48 -7.49 -11.11
C ASN A 49 -0.51 -7.94 -12.21
N THR A 50 0.77 -8.01 -11.85
CA THR A 50 1.83 -8.51 -12.71
C THR A 50 2.03 -10.02 -12.53
N GLN A 51 2.82 -10.64 -13.42
CA GLN A 51 3.19 -12.06 -13.30
C GLN A 51 4.00 -12.38 -12.03
N ASN A 52 4.52 -11.36 -11.35
CA ASN A 52 5.29 -11.51 -10.13
C ASN A 52 4.45 -11.30 -8.86
N CYS A 53 3.14 -11.06 -8.99
CA CYS A 53 2.24 -10.99 -7.86
C CYS A 53 2.14 -12.36 -7.19
N ARG A 54 2.29 -12.40 -5.87
CA ARG A 54 2.07 -13.61 -5.07
C ARG A 54 1.39 -13.27 -3.76
N SER A 55 0.39 -14.07 -3.39
CA SER A 55 -0.22 -13.97 -2.06
C SER A 55 0.71 -14.54 -0.97
N GLU A 56 0.71 -13.95 0.22
CA GLU A 56 1.50 -14.45 1.36
C GLU A 56 1.11 -15.87 1.81
N TYR A 57 -0.08 -16.33 1.39
CA TYR A 57 -0.64 -17.63 1.73
C TYR A 57 -0.31 -18.73 0.72
N GLU A 58 0.25 -18.38 -0.45
CA GLU A 58 0.60 -19.38 -1.47
C GLU A 58 1.92 -20.09 -1.14
N PRO A 59 1.93 -21.44 -1.08
CA PRO A 59 3.15 -22.18 -0.84
C PRO A 59 4.12 -21.99 -2.01
N TYR A 60 5.40 -21.86 -1.68
CA TYR A 60 6.46 -21.95 -2.68
C TYR A 60 6.49 -23.36 -3.24
N ASN A 61 5.87 -23.56 -4.41
CA ASN A 61 6.02 -24.79 -5.20
C ASN A 61 7.41 -24.83 -5.85
N CYS A 62 8.44 -24.85 -5.01
CA CYS A 62 9.81 -25.06 -5.44
C CYS A 62 10.02 -26.56 -5.68
N SER A 63 9.96 -27.00 -6.93
CA SER A 63 10.42 -28.34 -7.26
C SER A 63 11.94 -28.39 -7.13
N ALA A 64 12.51 -29.24 -6.28
CA ALA A 64 13.97 -29.36 -6.13
C ALA A 64 14.71 -29.77 -7.43
N GLN A 65 13.98 -30.26 -8.45
CA GLN A 65 14.52 -30.68 -9.74
C GLN A 65 14.65 -29.54 -10.77
N LEU A 66 13.86 -28.46 -10.65
CA LEU A 66 14.03 -27.24 -11.44
C LEU A 66 14.48 -26.16 -10.47
N ARG A 67 15.65 -25.55 -10.66
CA ARG A 67 16.11 -24.36 -9.89
C ARG A 67 15.24 -23.11 -10.17
N ALA A 68 13.93 -23.27 -10.30
CA ALA A 68 12.95 -22.28 -10.66
C ALA A 68 12.13 -21.89 -9.42
N CYS A 69 12.79 -21.61 -8.30
CA CYS A 69 12.18 -20.75 -7.30
C CYS A 69 12.27 -19.32 -7.86
N PRO A 70 11.16 -18.56 -7.96
CA PRO A 70 11.25 -17.16 -8.32
C PRO A 70 12.14 -16.44 -7.32
N ASP A 71 13.03 -15.57 -7.81
CA ASP A 71 13.91 -14.77 -6.95
C ASP A 71 13.02 -14.00 -5.96
N PRO A 72 13.24 -14.14 -4.63
CA PRO A 72 12.44 -13.45 -3.62
C PRO A 72 12.39 -11.93 -3.82
N LYS A 73 13.41 -11.35 -4.47
CA LYS A 73 13.47 -9.91 -4.76
C LYS A 73 12.52 -9.48 -5.87
N LEU A 74 12.07 -10.41 -6.72
CA LEU A 74 11.18 -10.11 -7.84
C LEU A 74 9.71 -10.17 -7.44
N ILE A 75 9.39 -10.89 -6.36
CA ILE A 75 8.01 -11.14 -5.90
C ILE A 75 7.44 -9.89 -5.22
N ARG A 76 6.20 -9.54 -5.54
CA ARG A 76 5.42 -8.47 -4.88
C ARG A 76 4.10 -9.00 -4.32
N SER A 77 3.66 -8.42 -3.21
CA SER A 77 2.36 -8.74 -2.62
C SER A 77 1.23 -8.03 -3.36
N PRO A 78 0.01 -8.61 -3.41
CA PRO A 78 -1.14 -7.99 -4.08
C PRO A 78 -1.49 -6.61 -3.49
N VAL A 79 -1.22 -6.39 -2.20
CA VAL A 79 -1.34 -5.07 -1.56
C VAL A 79 -0.37 -4.08 -2.16
N LYS A 80 0.90 -4.49 -2.31
CA LYS A 80 1.94 -3.61 -2.82
C LYS A 80 1.68 -3.24 -4.28
N GLU A 81 1.26 -4.19 -5.12
CA GLU A 81 0.91 -3.89 -6.52
C GLU A 81 -0.37 -3.04 -6.67
N TYR A 82 -1.29 -3.08 -5.71
CA TYR A 82 -2.48 -2.24 -5.74
C TYR A 82 -2.17 -0.74 -5.47
N TRP A 83 -1.12 -0.45 -4.70
CA TRP A 83 -0.75 0.90 -4.25
C TRP A 83 0.48 1.49 -4.95
N GLU A 84 1.11 0.72 -5.82
CA GLU A 84 2.25 1.14 -6.65
C GLU A 84 1.80 1.71 -7.99
#